data_AF-A0A137QXZ8-F1
#
_entry.id   AF-A0A137QXZ8-F1
#
_cell.length_a   1.000
_cell.length_b   1.000
_cell.length_c   1.000
_cell.angle_alpha   90.00
_cell.angle_beta   90.00
_cell.angle_gamma   90.00
#
_symmetry.space_group_name_H-M   'P 1'
#
loop_
_entity.id
_entity.type
_entity.pdbx_description
1 polymer ?
#
loop_
_entity_poly.entity_id
_entity_poly.type
_entity_poly.pdbx_seq_one_letter_code
_entity_poly.pdbx_strand_id
1 'polypeptide(L)'
;MVPAKKLQLCKPEILVVGRVCTYEGQKPDETMVEKILRWLECRNMSEVRGFLEMAGTVRNWIKSFVEMCDPLTKLMKVTKGEFE
;
A
#
# COMPACT_ATOMS: atom_id res chain seq x y z
N MET A 1 25.88 -2.56 0.38
CA MET A 1 26.24 -1.33 -0.39
C MET A 1 24.96 -0.79 -1.04
N VAL A 2 24.59 0.48 -0.82
CA VAL A 2 23.42 1.09 -1.47
C VAL A 2 23.85 1.66 -2.83
N PRO A 3 23.11 1.42 -3.94
CA PRO A 3 23.43 2.04 -5.22
C PRO A 3 23.37 3.57 -5.13
N ALA A 4 24.37 4.26 -5.68
CA ALA A 4 24.48 5.73 -5.62
C ALA A 4 23.20 6.45 -6.12
N LYS A 5 22.52 5.89 -7.14
CA LYS A 5 21.27 6.44 -7.68
C LYS A 5 20.08 6.37 -6.72
N LYS A 6 20.08 5.43 -5.76
CA LYS A 6 19.01 5.25 -4.77
C LYS A 6 19.32 5.93 -3.44
N LEU A 7 20.54 6.44 -3.27
CA LEU A 7 20.97 7.10 -2.04
C LEU A 7 20.37 8.51 -1.98
N GLN A 8 19.67 8.80 -0.88
CA GLN A 8 19.16 10.13 -0.58
C GLN A 8 19.71 10.55 0.78
N LEU A 9 20.56 11.59 0.80
CA LEU A 9 21.20 12.10 2.01
C LEU A 9 20.80 13.55 2.24
N CYS A 10 20.59 13.92 3.50
CA CYS A 10 20.34 15.29 3.95
C CYS A 10 19.24 16.03 3.17
N LYS A 11 18.22 15.32 2.68
CA LYS A 11 17.09 15.93 1.97
C LYS A 11 15.99 16.36 2.96
N PRO A 12 15.34 17.51 2.74
CA PRO A 12 14.21 17.94 3.57
C PRO A 12 12.96 17.08 3.37
N GLU A 13 12.88 16.39 2.24
CA GLU A 13 11.80 15.47 1.88
C GLU A 13 12.39 14.23 1.21
N ILE A 14 11.91 13.05 1.60
CA ILE A 14 12.31 11.76 1.01
C ILE A 14 11.09 10.89 0.71
N LEU A 15 11.16 10.12 -0.36
CA LEU A 15 10.14 9.14 -0.73
C LEU A 15 10.56 7.75 -0.22
N VAL A 16 9.81 7.20 0.73
CA VAL A 16 10.06 5.91 1.35
C VAL A 16 8.79 5.06 1.23
N VAL A 17 8.84 4.00 0.40
CA VAL A 17 7.76 3.00 0.26
C VAL A 17 6.38 3.65 0.07
N GLY A 18 6.25 4.53 -0.94
CA GLY A 18 4.97 5.19 -1.25
C GLY A 18 4.53 6.25 -0.24
N ARG A 19 5.45 6.70 0.62
CA ARG A 19 5.22 7.76 1.60
C ARG A 19 6.26 8.84 1.43
N VAL A 20 5.81 10.07 1.50
CA VAL A 20 6.68 11.22 1.49
C VAL A 20 6.89 11.66 2.94
N CYS A 21 8.14 11.56 3.40
CA CYS A 21 8.52 11.88 4.76
C CYS A 21 9.23 13.24 4.78
N THR A 22 8.75 14.14 5.63
CA THR A 22 9.33 15.45 5.92
C THR A 22 9.58 15.58 7.42
N TYR A 23 10.19 16.68 7.86
CA TYR A 23 10.35 16.99 9.28
C TYR A 23 9.01 17.19 10.03
N GLU A 24 7.97 17.60 9.30
CA GLU A 24 6.64 17.86 9.87
C GLU A 24 5.78 16.60 9.99
N GLY A 25 6.17 15.51 9.30
CA GLY A 25 5.46 14.24 9.37
C GLY A 25 5.52 13.44 8.07
N GLN A 26 4.46 12.68 7.81
CA GLN A 26 4.35 11.83 6.63
C GLN A 26 3.07 12.15 5.87
N LYS A 27 3.18 12.24 4.54
CA LYS A 27 2.06 12.34 3.61
C LYS A 27 2.11 11.16 2.62
N PRO A 28 0.98 10.69 2.09
CA PRO A 28 1.00 9.65 1.07
C PRO A 28 1.60 10.19 -0.22
N ASP A 29 2.31 9.34 -0.96
CA ASP A 29 2.77 9.68 -2.31
C ASP A 29 1.56 9.86 -3.24
N GLU A 30 1.44 11.04 -3.86
CA GLU A 30 0.35 11.39 -4.76
C GLU A 30 0.25 10.40 -5.93
N THR A 31 1.37 9.90 -6.43
CA THR A 31 1.36 8.91 -7.52
C THR A 31 0.79 7.57 -7.08
N MET A 32 0.99 7.20 -5.82
CA MET A 32 0.42 5.98 -5.23
C MET A 32 -1.08 6.16 -4.96
N VAL A 33 -1.48 7.33 -4.47
CA VAL A 33 -2.90 7.68 -4.27
C VAL A 33 -3.64 7.64 -5.60
N GLU A 34 -3.10 8.26 -6.65
CA GLU A 34 -3.70 8.26 -7.99
C GLU A 34 -3.88 6.83 -8.54
N LYS A 35 -2.90 5.94 -8.33
CA LYS A 35 -3.00 4.53 -8.74
C LYS A 35 -4.11 3.78 -8.01
N ILE A 36 -4.29 4.03 -6.71
CA ILE A 36 -5.35 3.40 -5.91
C ILE A 36 -6.72 3.94 -6.34
N LEU A 37 -6.83 5.25 -6.58
CA LEU A 37 -8.08 5.88 -7.03
C LEU A 37 -8.48 5.44 -8.44
N ARG A 38 -7.51 5.17 -9.32
CA ARG A 38 -7.73 4.67 -10.68
C ARG A 38 -7.79 3.15 -10.77
N TRP A 39 -7.70 2.44 -9.64
CA TRP A 39 -7.72 0.99 -9.64
C TRP A 39 -9.05 0.49 -10.21
N LEU A 40 -8.98 -0.40 -11.20
CA LEU A 40 -10.17 -0.95 -11.85
C LEU A 40 -10.90 -1.92 -10.92
N GLU A 41 -12.19 -2.13 -11.18
CA GLU A 41 -12.99 -3.11 -10.44
C GLU A 41 -12.32 -4.49 -10.52
N CYS A 42 -12.02 -5.06 -9.35
CA CYS A 42 -11.32 -6.34 -9.25
C CYS A 42 -12.26 -7.47 -9.65
N ARG A 43 -11.83 -8.32 -10.58
CA ARG A 43 -12.60 -9.46 -11.11
C ARG A 43 -12.15 -10.81 -10.54
N ASN A 44 -10.97 -10.87 -9.93
CA ASN A 44 -10.40 -12.08 -9.39
C ASN A 44 -9.70 -11.86 -8.04
N MET A 45 -9.43 -12.95 -7.31
CA MET A 45 -8.80 -12.89 -5.98
C MET A 45 -7.38 -12.31 -6.02
N SER A 46 -6.62 -12.52 -7.09
CA SER A 46 -5.27 -11.98 -7.24
C SER A 46 -5.28 -10.45 -7.35
N GLU A 47 -6.23 -9.88 -8.07
CA GLU A 47 -6.45 -8.43 -8.17
C GLU A 47 -6.90 -7.83 -6.84
N VAL A 48 -7.81 -8.51 -6.13
CA VAL A 48 -8.23 -8.10 -4.77
C VAL A 48 -7.02 -8.09 -3.82
N ARG A 49 -6.17 -9.12 -3.87
CA ARG A 49 -4.94 -9.17 -3.08
C ARG A 49 -3.99 -8.03 -3.43
N GLY A 50 -3.75 -7.79 -4.72
CA GLY A 50 -2.89 -6.71 -5.19
C GLY A 50 -3.42 -5.32 -4.79
N PHE A 51 -4.74 -5.14 -4.85
CA PHE A 51 -5.40 -3.92 -4.36
C PHE A 51 -5.18 -3.73 -2.86
N LEU A 52 -5.39 -4.77 -2.04
CA LEU A 52 -5.20 -4.70 -0.59
C LEU A 52 -3.75 -4.43 -0.20
N GLU A 53 -2.78 -5.02 -0.91
CA GLU A 53 -1.35 -4.77 -0.71
C GLU A 53 -0.99 -3.30 -1.04
N MET A 54 -1.47 -2.78 -2.18
CA MET A 54 -1.29 -1.38 -2.57
C MET A 54 -1.94 -0.42 -1.57
N ALA A 55 -3.23 -0.61 -1.28
CA ALA A 55 -3.99 0.24 -0.36
C ALA A 55 -3.45 0.17 1.08
N GLY A 56 -2.89 -0.98 1.47
CA GLY A 56 -2.22 -1.17 2.75
C GLY A 56 -1.05 -0.20 2.97
N THR A 57 -0.39 0.26 1.91
CA THR A 57 0.73 1.21 2.00
C THR A 57 0.27 2.57 2.52
N VAL A 58 -0.96 2.98 2.17
CA VAL A 58 -1.59 4.25 2.56
C VAL A 58 -2.62 4.10 3.68
N ARG A 59 -2.70 2.93 4.33
CA ARG A 59 -3.70 2.63 5.38
C ARG A 59 -3.76 3.65 6.52
N ASN A 60 -2.65 4.31 6.83
CA ASN A 60 -2.56 5.28 7.93
C ASN A 60 -3.41 6.55 7.69
N TRP A 61 -3.71 6.86 6.43
CA TRP A 61 -4.50 8.03 6.04
C TRP A 61 -5.96 7.68 5.73
N ILE A 62 -6.34 6.40 5.84
CA ILE A 62 -7.70 5.93 5.58
C ILE A 62 -8.36 5.58 6.92
N LYS A 63 -9.38 6.35 7.30
CA LYS A 63 -10.16 6.08 8.51
C LYS A 63 -10.86 4.73 8.38
N SER A 64 -10.82 3.92 9.44
CA SER A 64 -11.47 2.59 9.47
C SER A 64 -11.03 1.64 8.34
N PHE A 65 -9.78 1.76 7.86
CA PHE A 65 -9.26 0.91 6.78
C PHE A 65 -9.46 -0.59 7.03
N VAL A 66 -9.16 -1.05 8.25
CA VAL A 66 -9.29 -2.47 8.63
C VAL A 66 -10.73 -2.95 8.51
N GLU A 67 -11.70 -2.15 8.97
CA GLU A 67 -13.13 -2.49 8.92
C GLU A 67 -13.63 -2.59 7.48
N MET A 68 -13.18 -1.69 6.60
CA MET A 68 -13.55 -1.71 5.17
C MET A 68 -12.93 -2.89 4.42
N CYS A 69 -11.70 -3.27 4.77
CA CYS A 69 -10.98 -4.36 4.11
C CYS A 69 -11.28 -5.74 4.70
N ASP A 70 -11.92 -5.82 5.87
CA ASP A 70 -12.31 -7.07 6.52
C ASP A 70 -13.15 -8.00 5.62
N PRO A 71 -14.23 -7.57 4.93
CA PRO A 71 -14.99 -8.44 4.05
C PRO A 71 -14.13 -9.01 2.90
N LEU A 72 -13.28 -8.19 2.29
CA LEU A 72 -12.37 -8.60 1.22
C LEU A 72 -11.31 -9.59 1.73
N THR A 73 -10.79 -9.34 2.93
CA THR A 73 -9.81 -10.23 3.58
C THR A 73 -10.45 -11.57 3.92
N LYS A 74 -11.70 -11.59 4.39
CA LYS A 74 -12.47 -12.82 4.65
C LYS A 74 -12.76 -13.60 3.36
N LEU A 75 -13.10 -12.91 2.27
CA LEU A 75 -13.26 -13.52 0.94
C LEU A 75 -12.00 -14.23 0.47
N MET A 76 -10.81 -13.71 0.79
CA MET A 76 -9.54 -14.34 0.44
C MET A 76 -9.13 -15.51 1.35
N LYS A 77 -9.85 -15.82 2.44
CA LYS A 77 -9.47 -16.87 3.42
C LYS A 77 -9.82 -18.31 3.01
N VAL A 78 -10.00 -18.61 1.72
CA VAL A 78 -10.36 -19.99 1.28
C VAL A 78 -9.11 -20.87 1.09
N THR A 79 -9.04 -21.94 1.89
CA THR A 79 -8.14 -23.12 1.88
C THR A 79 -6.65 -22.91 2.23
N LYS A 80 -6.35 -22.67 3.51
CA LYS A 80 -5.06 -23.05 4.13
C LYS A 80 -5.16 -24.47 4.72
N GLY A 81 -5.63 -25.40 3.92
CA GLY A 81 -5.49 -26.84 4.13
C GLY A 81 -4.85 -27.37 2.86
N GLU A 82 -3.80 -28.18 2.97
CA GLU A 82 -2.87 -28.53 1.88
C GLU A 82 -1.85 -27.40 1.64
N PHE A 83 -0.81 -27.40 2.46
CA PHE A 83 0.58 -27.65 2.08
C PHE A 83 1.38 -27.41 3.38
N GLU A 84 1.40 -28.48 4.19
CA GLU A 84 2.36 -28.70 5.27
C GLU A 84 3.74 -28.99 4.66
#